data_AF-R8BVW8-F1
#
_entry.id   AF-R8BVW8-F1
#
_cell.length_a   1.000
_cell.length_b   1.000
_cell.length_c   1.000
_cell.angle_alpha   90.00
_cell.angle_beta   90.00
_cell.angle_gamma   90.00
#
_symmetry.space_group_name_H-M   'P 1'
#
loop_
_entity.id
_entity.type
_entity.pdbx_description
1 polymer ?
#
loop_
_entity_poly.entity_id
_entity_poly.type
_entity_poly.pdbx_seq_one_letter_code
_entity_poly.pdbx_strand_id
1 'polypeptide(L)'
;MAPILDFNNRALYPSFVDLPEDEPTSTGNDATDNDWCLLAQVKDDMTINKPTLVLTDRDGAPFAMVFEGLGRDDLDLKALGLKKGATAVVPRAKRTKPAEEGKRGFACQVKGWSEGGHKSDCKIFKAVNDIWK
;
A
#
# COMPACT_ATOMS: atom_id res chain seq x y z
N MET A 1 -6.31 -25.95 9.36
CA MET A 1 -6.99 -24.69 9.74
C MET A 1 -5.97 -23.58 9.64
N ALA A 2 -6.15 -22.64 8.71
CA ALA A 2 -5.32 -21.43 8.75
C ALA A 2 -5.59 -20.71 10.07
N PRO A 3 -4.56 -20.23 10.79
CA PRO A 3 -4.77 -19.46 12.00
C PRO A 3 -5.62 -18.23 11.66
N ILE A 4 -6.53 -17.86 12.57
CA ILE A 4 -7.31 -16.62 12.43
C ILE A 4 -6.32 -15.47 12.35
N LEU A 5 -6.43 -14.67 11.30
CA LEU A 5 -5.56 -13.54 11.05
C LEU A 5 -5.92 -12.43 12.04
N ASP A 6 -4.99 -12.05 12.92
CA ASP A 6 -5.20 -10.94 13.85
C ASP A 6 -4.85 -9.60 13.18
N PHE A 7 -5.88 -8.93 12.66
CA PHE A 7 -5.76 -7.61 12.04
C PHE A 7 -5.32 -6.50 13.03
N ASN A 8 -5.35 -6.75 14.34
CA ASN A 8 -4.86 -5.79 15.32
C ASN A 8 -3.35 -5.85 15.51
N ASN A 9 -2.68 -6.91 15.05
CA ASN A 9 -1.24 -7.08 15.19
C ASN A 9 -0.48 -5.97 14.44
N ARG A 10 0.12 -5.03 15.19
CA ARG A 10 0.87 -3.89 14.64
C ARG A 10 2.20 -4.27 13.97
N ALA A 11 2.74 -5.45 14.27
CA ALA A 11 3.93 -5.94 13.56
C ALA A 11 3.59 -6.38 12.12
N LEU A 12 2.39 -6.91 11.89
CA LEU A 12 1.90 -7.31 10.57
C LEU A 12 1.15 -6.18 9.86
N TYR A 13 0.46 -5.33 10.63
CA TYR A 13 -0.36 -4.23 10.13
C TYR A 13 0.05 -2.91 10.79
N PRO A 14 1.25 -2.39 10.48
CA PRO A 14 1.76 -1.15 11.06
C PRO A 14 0.91 0.06 10.63
N SER A 15 1.03 1.15 11.39
CA SER A 15 0.53 2.47 10.95
C SER A 15 1.42 2.99 9.83
N PHE A 16 0.98 4.05 9.13
CA PHE A 16 1.83 4.70 8.15
C PHE A 16 3.11 5.21 8.82
N VAL A 17 3.02 5.80 10.02
CA VAL A 17 4.17 6.39 10.71
C VAL A 17 5.23 5.34 11.10
N ASP A 18 4.81 4.11 11.36
CA ASP A 18 5.69 3.01 11.77
C ASP A 18 6.37 2.30 10.58
N LEU A 19 6.06 2.68 9.34
CA LEU A 19 6.68 2.08 8.16
C LEU A 19 8.16 2.47 8.02
N PRO A 20 9.00 1.55 7.52
CA PRO A 20 10.40 1.84 7.21
C PRO A 20 10.52 2.91 6.13
N GLU A 21 11.51 3.79 6.24
CA GLU A 21 11.82 4.78 5.21
C GLU A 21 12.54 4.14 4.02
N ASP A 22 12.26 4.64 2.81
CA ASP A 22 12.95 4.24 1.58
C ASP A 22 14.28 5.01 1.50
N GLU A 23 15.30 4.50 2.19
CA GLU A 23 16.68 5.00 2.09
C GLU A 23 17.37 4.36 0.86
N PRO A 24 18.06 5.13 -0.01
CA PRO A 24 18.64 4.64 -1.26
C PRO A 24 19.89 3.77 -1.09
N THR A 25 20.18 3.27 0.12
CA THR A 25 21.39 2.48 0.37
C THR A 25 21.13 0.97 0.29
N SER A 26 21.70 0.42 -0.78
CA SER A 26 22.31 -0.91 -0.86
C SER A 26 21.44 -2.08 -1.30
N THR A 27 21.81 -2.59 -2.48
CA THR A 27 21.77 -4.00 -2.86
C THR A 27 21.99 -4.89 -1.64
N GLY A 28 20.94 -5.59 -1.21
CA GLY A 28 21.02 -6.50 -0.08
C GLY A 28 19.74 -7.29 0.03
N ASN A 29 19.87 -8.61 0.05
CA ASN A 29 18.79 -9.56 0.23
C ASN A 29 18.10 -9.32 1.58
N ASP A 30 17.11 -8.44 1.65
CA ASP A 30 16.25 -8.36 2.83
C ASP A 30 15.16 -9.44 2.73
N ALA A 31 15.63 -10.67 2.87
CA ALA A 31 14.84 -11.85 3.15
C ALA A 31 14.66 -11.98 4.68
N THR A 32 14.38 -10.89 5.38
CA THR A 32 13.69 -11.00 6.65
C THR A 32 12.21 -11.24 6.34
N ASP A 33 11.76 -12.43 6.69
CA ASP A 33 10.42 -12.99 6.52
C ASP A 33 9.36 -12.26 7.37
N ASN A 34 9.30 -10.93 7.25
CA ASN A 34 8.26 -10.12 7.87
C ASN A 34 7.29 -9.69 6.77
N ASP A 35 6.22 -10.46 6.59
CA ASP A 35 5.17 -10.22 5.60
C ASP A 35 4.19 -9.15 6.11
N TRP A 36 4.68 -7.93 6.38
CA TRP A 36 3.82 -6.83 6.83
C TRP A 36 3.06 -6.19 5.67
N CYS A 37 1.86 -5.69 5.97
CA CYS A 37 0.98 -5.05 5.02
C CYS A 37 0.41 -3.78 5.65
N LEU A 38 0.57 -2.64 4.97
CA LEU A 38 -0.16 -1.44 5.35
C LEU A 38 -1.63 -1.60 4.97
N LEU A 39 -2.51 -1.42 5.94
CA LEU A 39 -3.95 -1.32 5.71
C LEU A 39 -4.35 0.15 5.76
N ALA A 40 -5.07 0.59 4.74
CA ALA A 40 -5.55 1.95 4.69
C ALA A 40 -6.89 2.05 3.96
N GLN A 41 -7.68 3.07 4.30
CA GLN A 41 -8.93 3.37 3.63
C GLN A 41 -8.74 4.50 2.63
N VAL A 42 -9.22 4.32 1.40
CA VAL A 42 -9.24 5.37 0.38
C VAL A 42 -10.20 6.46 0.81
N LYS A 43 -9.67 7.66 1.01
CA LYS A 43 -10.44 8.86 1.35
C LYS A 43 -10.82 9.64 0.10
N ASP A 44 -9.88 9.77 -0.83
CA ASP A 44 -10.08 10.53 -2.06
C ASP A 44 -9.14 10.07 -3.19
N ASP A 45 -9.55 10.37 -4.43
CA ASP A 45 -8.72 10.24 -5.62
C ASP A 45 -8.26 11.65 -6.03
N MET A 46 -6.98 11.95 -5.82
CA MET A 46 -6.35 13.24 -6.12
C MET A 46 -5.47 13.16 -7.36
N THR A 47 -5.88 12.36 -8.35
CA THR A 47 -5.15 12.24 -9.62
C THR A 47 -5.22 13.52 -10.44
N ILE A 48 -4.10 14.27 -10.47
CA ILE A 48 -3.91 15.48 -11.29
C ILE A 48 -2.99 15.19 -12.48
N ASN A 49 -1.72 14.88 -12.21
CA ASN A 49 -0.71 14.55 -13.23
C ASN A 49 -0.21 13.11 -13.13
N LYS A 50 -0.23 12.55 -11.93
CA LYS A 50 0.10 11.16 -11.62
C LYS A 50 -1.06 10.53 -10.86
N PRO A 51 -1.33 9.22 -11.02
CA PRO A 51 -2.34 8.54 -10.23
C PRO A 51 -1.99 8.67 -8.75
N THR A 52 -2.90 9.27 -7.97
CA THR A 52 -2.64 9.62 -6.57
C THR A 52 -3.88 9.38 -5.73
N LEU A 53 -3.76 8.53 -4.71
CA LEU A 53 -4.81 8.31 -3.71
C LEU A 53 -4.44 9.02 -2.41
N VAL A 54 -5.45 9.64 -1.79
CA VAL A 54 -5.37 10.04 -0.38
C VAL A 54 -5.99 8.93 0.44
N LEU A 55 -5.21 8.37 1.36
CA LEU A 55 -5.63 7.29 2.24
C LEU A 55 -5.51 7.69 3.70
N THR A 56 -6.22 6.94 4.53
CA THR A 56 -6.16 7.02 5.98
C THR A 56 -5.71 5.67 6.52
N ASP A 57 -4.67 5.63 7.34
CA ASP A 57 -4.21 4.39 7.97
C ASP A 57 -5.13 3.95 9.12
N ARG A 58 -4.75 2.86 9.80
CA ARG A 58 -5.48 2.34 10.96
C ARG A 58 -5.57 3.28 12.17
N ASP A 59 -4.67 4.26 12.29
CA ASP A 59 -4.66 5.25 13.37
C ASP A 59 -5.40 6.54 12.99
N GLY A 60 -6.02 6.57 11.80
CA GLY A 60 -6.73 7.75 11.31
C GLY A 60 -5.80 8.79 10.66
N ALA A 61 -4.51 8.48 10.49
CA ALA A 61 -3.55 9.42 9.94
C ALA A 61 -3.69 9.49 8.40
N PRO A 62 -3.93 10.68 7.82
CA PRO A 62 -3.96 10.84 6.38
C PRO A 62 -2.55 10.81 5.78
N PHE A 63 -2.42 10.12 4.64
CA PHE A 63 -1.21 10.07 3.81
C PHE A 63 -1.58 9.93 2.32
N ALA A 64 -0.61 10.19 1.43
CA ALA A 64 -0.80 10.03 0.00
C ALA A 64 -0.04 8.80 -0.53
N MET A 65 -0.64 8.09 -1.47
CA MET A 65 -0.01 7.03 -2.25
C MET A 65 0.03 7.49 -3.70
N VAL A 66 1.24 7.65 -4.22
CA VAL A 66 1.50 8.11 -5.58
C VAL A 66 2.07 6.96 -6.39
N PHE A 67 1.47 6.71 -7.55
CA PHE A 67 1.99 5.72 -8.49
C PHE A 67 3.00 6.40 -9.42
N GLU A 68 4.27 6.29 -9.05
CA GLU A 68 5.39 6.84 -9.81
C GLU A 68 5.57 6.12 -11.15
N GLY A 69 6.09 6.84 -12.16
CA GLY A 69 6.33 6.31 -13.51
C GLY A 69 5.09 6.19 -14.41
N LEU A 70 3.91 6.56 -13.91
CA LEU A 70 2.65 6.56 -14.66
C LEU A 70 2.14 7.99 -14.86
N GLY A 71 1.63 8.25 -16.06
CA GLY A 71 0.84 9.43 -16.37
C GLY A 71 -0.57 9.33 -15.79
N ARG A 72 -1.26 10.47 -15.77
CA ARG A 72 -2.63 10.63 -15.24
C ARG A 72 -3.60 9.55 -15.73
N ASP A 73 -3.58 9.29 -17.03
CA ASP A 73 -4.56 8.42 -17.70
C ASP A 73 -4.06 6.97 -17.88
N ASP A 74 -2.85 6.66 -17.42
CA ASP A 74 -2.26 5.32 -17.54
C ASP A 74 -2.85 4.33 -16.52
N LEU A 75 -3.54 4.82 -15.48
CA LEU A 75 -4.11 4.00 -14.42
C LEU A 75 -5.46 4.54 -13.93
N ASP A 76 -6.55 3.88 -14.32
CA ASP A 76 -7.89 4.18 -13.81
C ASP A 76 -8.12 3.51 -12.44
N LEU A 77 -7.80 4.24 -11.37
CA LEU A 77 -7.95 3.80 -9.98
C LEU A 77 -9.41 3.45 -9.65
N LYS A 78 -10.37 4.16 -10.23
CA LYS A 78 -11.80 3.93 -9.99
C LYS A 78 -12.28 2.66 -10.67
N ALA A 79 -11.86 2.40 -11.91
CA ALA A 79 -12.15 1.15 -12.61
C ALA A 79 -11.51 -0.06 -11.91
N LEU A 80 -10.36 0.14 -11.24
CA LEU A 80 -9.73 -0.87 -10.38
C LEU A 80 -10.43 -1.06 -9.02
N GLY A 81 -11.48 -0.29 -8.73
CA GLY A 81 -12.25 -0.40 -7.49
C GLY A 81 -11.67 0.38 -6.31
N LEU A 82 -10.60 1.17 -6.51
CA LEU A 82 -9.98 2.03 -5.49
C LEU A 82 -10.75 3.35 -5.33
N LYS A 83 -12.05 3.24 -5.03
CA LYS A 83 -12.95 4.37 -4.78
C LYS A 83 -12.98 4.75 -3.31
N LYS A 84 -13.46 5.95 -3.00
CA LYS A 84 -13.70 6.40 -1.61
C LYS A 84 -14.43 5.34 -0.79
N GLY A 85 -13.90 5.06 0.40
CA GLY A 85 -14.39 4.04 1.32
C GLY A 85 -13.81 2.64 1.10
N ALA A 86 -13.16 2.37 -0.04
CA ALA A 86 -12.49 1.10 -0.28
C ALA A 86 -11.26 0.93 0.63
N THR A 87 -10.95 -0.33 0.96
CA THR A 87 -9.74 -0.68 1.70
C THR A 87 -8.62 -0.99 0.71
N ALA A 88 -7.53 -0.24 0.79
CA ALA A 88 -6.28 -0.53 0.11
C ALA A 88 -5.36 -1.33 1.04
N VAL A 89 -4.67 -2.31 0.45
CA VAL A 89 -3.63 -3.07 1.14
C VAL A 89 -2.34 -2.91 0.35
N VAL A 90 -1.29 -2.47 1.03
CA VAL A 90 0.03 -2.27 0.43
C VAL A 90 1.03 -3.17 1.14
N PRO A 91 1.33 -4.35 0.59
CA PRO A 91 2.31 -5.26 1.16
C PRO A 91 3.71 -4.67 1.08
N ARG A 92 4.48 -4.83 2.16
CA ARG A 92 5.85 -4.28 2.29
C ARG A 92 5.93 -2.79 1.95
N ALA A 93 4.93 -2.03 2.36
CA ALA A 93 4.90 -0.59 2.16
C ALA A 93 6.13 0.06 2.80
N LYS A 94 6.73 1.00 2.07
CA LYS A 94 7.81 1.86 2.54
C LYS A 94 7.40 3.32 2.43
N ARG A 95 7.98 4.14 3.31
CA ARG A 95 7.78 5.58 3.35
C ARG A 95 8.87 6.30 2.59
N THR A 96 8.49 7.02 1.55
CA THR A 96 9.40 7.93 0.87
C THR A 96 9.36 9.29 1.56
N LYS A 97 10.54 9.85 1.84
CA LYS A 97 10.64 11.21 2.34
C LYS A 97 10.05 12.18 1.30
N PRO A 98 9.19 13.12 1.71
CA PRO A 98 8.68 14.12 0.80
C PRO A 98 9.84 14.98 0.31
N ALA A 99 9.91 15.25 -0.99
CA ALA A 99 10.93 16.11 -1.58
C ALA A 99 10.83 17.59 -1.12
N GLU A 100 9.68 17.98 -0.55
CA GLU A 100 9.42 19.31 -0.01
C GLU A 100 9.10 19.22 1.49
N GLU A 101 9.82 20.00 2.30
CA GLU A 101 9.63 20.10 3.75
C GLU A 101 8.22 20.60 4.08
N GLY A 102 7.40 19.75 4.71
CA GLY A 102 6.02 20.07 5.11
C GLY A 102 4.92 19.21 4.48
N LYS A 103 5.23 18.39 3.46
CA LYS A 103 4.30 17.36 2.96
C LYS A 103 4.47 16.07 3.75
N ARG A 104 3.42 15.29 3.97
CA ARG A 104 3.54 13.95 4.59
C ARG A 104 4.07 12.98 3.55
N GLY A 105 4.98 12.08 3.95
CA GLY A 105 5.65 11.14 3.04
C GLY A 105 4.67 10.31 2.20
N PHE A 106 5.16 9.72 1.13
CA PHE A 106 4.36 8.91 0.23
C PHE A 106 4.59 7.43 0.53
N ALA A 107 3.53 6.61 0.54
CA ALA A 107 3.71 5.17 0.50
C ALA A 107 4.07 4.76 -0.93
N CYS A 108 5.28 4.25 -1.15
CA CYS A 108 5.64 3.69 -2.45
C CYS A 108 5.30 2.19 -2.49
N GLN A 109 4.58 1.79 -3.53
CA GLN A 109 4.48 0.38 -3.90
C GLN A 109 5.81 0.00 -4.58
N VAL A 110 6.67 -0.73 -3.87
CA VAL A 110 8.06 -1.02 -4.31
C VAL A 110 8.12 -1.98 -5.53
N LYS A 111 7.01 -2.67 -5.88
CA LYS A 111 6.92 -3.57 -7.04
C LYS A 111 5.56 -3.47 -7.73
N GLY A 112 5.54 -3.50 -9.06
CA GLY A 112 4.31 -3.45 -9.85
C GLY A 112 3.33 -4.57 -9.51
N TRP A 113 2.03 -4.33 -9.66
CA TRP A 113 0.95 -5.28 -9.33
C TRP A 113 1.09 -6.67 -10.00
N SER A 114 1.77 -6.70 -11.15
CA SER A 114 2.06 -7.89 -11.95
C SER A 114 3.43 -8.51 -11.64
N GLU A 115 4.30 -7.79 -10.94
CA GLU A 115 5.68 -8.19 -10.72
C GLU A 115 5.81 -9.08 -9.47
N GLY A 116 6.57 -10.17 -9.62
CA GLY A 116 6.90 -11.06 -8.49
C GLY A 116 5.73 -11.86 -7.91
N GLY A 117 4.68 -12.13 -8.68
CA GLY A 117 3.59 -13.03 -8.24
C GLY A 117 2.61 -12.41 -7.25
N HIS A 118 2.65 -11.08 -7.05
CA HIS A 118 1.84 -10.39 -6.05
C HIS A 118 0.34 -10.70 -6.14
N LYS A 119 -0.24 -10.67 -7.35
CA LYS A 119 -1.65 -11.01 -7.58
C LYS A 119 -1.99 -12.45 -7.20
N SER A 120 -1.11 -13.40 -7.53
CA SER A 120 -1.29 -14.82 -7.23
C SER A 120 -0.98 -15.18 -5.78
N ASP A 121 -0.22 -14.35 -5.06
CA ASP A 121 0.17 -14.60 -3.66
C ASP A 121 -0.49 -13.68 -2.64
N CYS A 122 -1.26 -12.68 -3.09
CA CYS A 122 -2.02 -11.80 -2.22
C CYS A 122 -3.01 -12.63 -1.38
N LYS A 123 -2.68 -12.82 -0.10
CA LYS A 123 -3.46 -13.57 0.88
C LYS A 123 -4.88 -13.01 1.04
N ILE A 124 -5.05 -11.70 0.83
CA ILE A 124 -6.35 -11.03 0.88
C ILE A 124 -7.14 -11.31 -0.40
N PHE A 125 -6.53 -11.29 -1.57
CA PHE A 125 -7.22 -11.68 -2.81
C PHE A 125 -7.64 -13.15 -2.77
N LYS A 126 -6.80 -14.03 -2.20
CA LYS A 126 -7.16 -15.42 -1.92
C LYS A 126 -8.31 -15.52 -0.92
N ALA A 127 -8.26 -14.80 0.20
CA ALA A 127 -9.31 -14.83 1.22
C ALA A 127 -10.64 -14.29 0.70
N VAL A 128 -10.63 -13.18 -0.05
CA VAL A 128 -11.83 -12.61 -0.68
C VAL A 128 -12.40 -13.58 -1.72
N ASN A 129 -11.55 -14.18 -2.56
CA ASN A 129 -11.98 -15.16 -3.55
C ASN A 129 -12.49 -16.48 -2.92
N ASP A 130 -12.05 -16.84 -1.72
CA ASP A 130 -12.51 -18.02 -1.00
C ASP A 130 -13.83 -17.76 -0.25
N ILE A 131 -14.05 -16.52 0.21
CA ILE A 131 -15.30 -16.08 0.87
C ILE A 131 -16.43 -15.87 -0.15
N TRP A 132 -16.11 -15.37 -1.35
CA TRP A 132 -17.10 -15.04 -2.40
C TRP A 132 -17.16 -16.08 -3.52
N LYS A 133 -16.92 -17.35 -3.18
CA LYS A 133 -17.16 -18.50 -4.07
C LYS A 133 -18.57 -19.06 -3.94
#